data_AF-A0A1F8UPY0-F1
#
_entry.id   AF-A0A1F8UPY0-F1
#
_cell.length_a   1.000
_cell.length_b   1.000
_cell.length_c   1.000
_cell.angle_alpha   90.00
_cell.angle_beta   90.00
_cell.angle_gamma   90.00
#
_symmetry.space_group_name_H-M   'P 1'
#
loop_
_entity.id
_entity.type
_entity.pdbx_description
1 polymer ?
#
loop_
_entity_poly.entity_id
_entity_poly.type
_entity_poly.pdbx_seq_one_letter_code
_entity_poly.pdbx_strand_id
1 'polypeptide(L)'
;MLQYKELFYDNGKKKYLGEVNDKNKCHGKGKAFYYNSNVAYEGEYRESKFNGTGKMFYIDGKIAYQGEFFNNMKHGVGKLYTVNGTLIYEGEFLNDVKHGYGREYSKDTGEVIYQGKYENNKRDINIEIKYENNKRIAII
;
A
#
# COMPACT_ATOMS: atom_id res chain seq x y z
N MET A 1 -6.56 -26.97 6.24
CA MET A 1 -7.76 -26.09 6.43
C MET A 1 -7.28 -24.84 7.16
N LEU A 2 -7.75 -23.64 6.84
CA LEU A 2 -7.28 -22.45 7.57
C LEU A 2 -7.78 -22.48 9.03
N GLN A 3 -6.92 -22.09 9.96
CA GLN A 3 -7.24 -21.92 11.38
C GLN A 3 -7.14 -20.45 11.77
N TYR A 4 -7.94 -19.97 12.72
CA TYR A 4 -7.84 -18.61 13.23
C TYR A 4 -6.97 -18.58 14.49
N LYS A 5 -5.94 -17.73 14.53
CA LYS A 5 -4.99 -17.64 15.66
C LYS A 5 -4.63 -16.22 16.04
N GLU A 6 -4.26 -16.07 17.31
CA GLU A 6 -3.49 -14.93 17.81
C GLU A 6 -2.03 -15.36 17.96
N LEU A 7 -1.11 -14.56 17.44
CA LEU A 7 0.33 -14.71 17.69
C LEU A 7 0.81 -13.50 18.47
N PHE A 8 1.78 -13.71 19.35
CA PHE A 8 2.28 -12.69 20.27
C PHE A 8 3.79 -12.47 20.07
N TYR A 9 4.24 -11.26 20.37
CA TYR A 9 5.65 -10.97 20.62
C TYR A 9 6.08 -11.52 21.99
N ASP A 10 7.38 -11.60 22.24
CA ASP A 10 7.94 -12.12 23.50
C ASP A 10 7.47 -11.33 24.73
N ASN A 11 7.12 -10.06 24.56
CA ASN A 11 6.56 -9.21 25.60
C ASN A 11 5.05 -9.42 25.85
N GLY A 12 4.45 -10.44 25.25
CA GLY A 12 3.03 -10.77 25.37
C GLY A 12 2.08 -9.87 24.57
N LYS A 13 2.59 -8.87 23.84
CA LYS A 13 1.73 -8.04 22.97
C LYS A 13 1.37 -8.80 21.71
N LYS A 14 0.15 -8.57 21.22
CA LYS A 14 -0.35 -9.16 19.97
C LYS A 14 0.55 -8.75 18.81
N LYS A 15 1.00 -9.74 18.04
CA LYS A 15 1.80 -9.59 16.80
C LYS A 15 0.93 -9.81 15.57
N TYR A 16 0.03 -10.78 15.63
CA TYR A 16 -0.85 -11.13 14.52
C TYR A 16 -2.18 -11.66 15.04
N LEU A 17 -3.25 -11.41 14.28
CA LEU A 17 -4.57 -11.96 14.47
C LEU A 17 -5.17 -12.30 13.11
N GLY A 18 -5.47 -13.57 12.85
CA GLY A 18 -6.08 -13.95 11.60
C GLY A 18 -5.90 -15.41 11.25
N GLU A 19 -6.13 -15.71 9.99
CA GLU A 19 -6.05 -17.04 9.42
C GLU A 19 -4.59 -17.52 9.29
N VAL A 20 -4.34 -18.80 9.58
CA VAL A 20 -3.06 -19.47 9.40
C VAL A 20 -3.25 -20.78 8.65
N ASN A 21 -2.24 -21.19 7.89
CA ASN A 21 -2.21 -22.49 7.24
C ASN A 21 -1.78 -23.61 8.21
N ASP A 22 -1.77 -24.86 7.72
CA ASP A 22 -1.40 -26.04 8.50
C ASP A 22 0.06 -26.03 9.01
N LYS A 23 0.90 -25.10 8.53
CA LYS A 23 2.28 -24.85 8.99
C LYS A 23 2.39 -23.68 9.96
N ASN A 24 1.26 -23.19 10.50
CA ASN A 24 1.16 -22.01 11.36
C ASN A 24 1.68 -20.71 10.74
N LYS A 25 1.76 -20.62 9.41
CA LYS A 25 2.09 -19.37 8.72
C LYS A 25 0.83 -18.57 8.46
N CYS A 26 0.90 -17.24 8.62
CA CYS A 26 -0.22 -16.34 8.30
C CYS A 26 -0.65 -16.55 6.84
N HIS A 27 -1.94 -16.74 6.61
CA HIS A 27 -2.49 -17.08 5.31
C HIS A 27 -3.97 -16.68 5.25
N GLY A 28 -4.47 -16.15 4.15
CA GLY A 28 -5.84 -15.61 4.11
C GLY A 28 -5.88 -14.23 4.77
N LYS A 29 -6.98 -13.86 5.40
CA LYS A 29 -7.18 -12.54 6.00
C LYS A 29 -6.58 -12.46 7.41
N GLY A 30 -5.94 -11.34 7.72
CA GLY A 30 -5.48 -11.06 9.07
C GLY A 30 -5.02 -9.63 9.30
N LYS A 31 -4.61 -9.36 10.53
CA LYS A 31 -4.05 -8.10 10.99
C LYS A 31 -2.70 -8.36 11.67
N ALA A 32 -1.67 -7.63 11.26
CA ALA A 32 -0.41 -7.54 12.00
C ALA A 32 -0.40 -6.26 12.83
N PHE A 33 0.31 -6.31 13.96
CA PHE A 33 0.37 -5.23 14.92
C PHE A 33 1.82 -4.84 15.20
N TYR A 34 2.06 -3.55 15.39
CA TYR A 34 3.32 -3.02 15.90
C TYR A 34 3.51 -3.36 17.39
N TYR A 35 4.72 -3.16 17.90
CA TYR A 35 5.03 -3.33 19.34
C TYR A 35 4.27 -2.37 20.26
N ASN A 36 3.69 -1.28 19.75
CA ASN A 36 2.81 -0.39 20.52
C ASN A 36 1.33 -0.81 20.45
N SER A 37 1.04 -1.99 19.89
CA SER A 37 -0.31 -2.53 19.67
C SER A 37 -1.14 -1.82 18.59
N ASN A 38 -0.59 -0.84 17.88
CA ASN A 38 -1.27 -0.27 16.71
C ASN A 38 -1.22 -1.23 15.53
N VAL A 39 -2.25 -1.21 14.68
CA VAL A 39 -2.30 -2.04 13.47
C VAL A 39 -1.18 -1.57 12.53
N ALA A 40 -0.37 -2.52 12.06
CA ALA A 40 0.68 -2.28 11.07
C ALA A 40 0.19 -2.63 9.66
N TYR A 41 -0.60 -3.71 9.55
CA TYR A 41 -1.17 -4.17 8.30
C TYR A 41 -2.52 -4.85 8.56
N GLU A 42 -3.46 -4.66 7.66
CA GLU A 42 -4.71 -5.40 7.58
C GLU A 42 -4.97 -5.78 6.13
N GLY A 43 -5.11 -7.09 5.87
CA GLY A 43 -5.32 -7.55 4.52
C GLY A 43 -5.04 -9.03 4.36
N GLU A 44 -4.76 -9.39 3.12
CA GLU A 44 -4.52 -10.77 2.71
C GLU A 44 -3.05 -11.18 2.90
N TYR A 45 -2.85 -12.45 3.22
CA TYR A 45 -1.57 -13.09 3.47
C TYR A 45 -1.44 -14.36 2.65
N ARG A 46 -0.21 -14.67 2.25
CA ARG A 46 0.20 -15.98 1.73
C ARG A 46 1.56 -16.33 2.28
N GLU A 47 1.66 -17.45 3.00
CA GLU A 47 2.91 -17.96 3.56
C GLU A 47 3.66 -16.92 4.42
N SER A 48 2.93 -16.25 5.32
CA SER A 48 3.42 -15.17 6.20
C SER A 48 3.88 -13.89 5.48
N LYS A 49 3.52 -13.72 4.20
CA LYS A 49 3.77 -12.49 3.44
C LYS A 49 2.46 -11.78 3.09
N PHE A 50 2.45 -10.46 3.06
CA PHE A 50 1.35 -9.68 2.48
C PHE A 50 1.21 -10.06 1.01
N ASN A 51 0.01 -10.44 0.60
CA ASN A 51 -0.26 -10.93 -0.75
C ASN A 51 -1.76 -10.76 -1.05
N GLY A 52 -2.12 -10.11 -2.15
CA GLY A 52 -3.51 -9.71 -2.42
C GLY A 52 -3.77 -8.29 -1.95
N THR A 53 -5.01 -7.97 -1.57
CA THR A 53 -5.39 -6.61 -1.18
C THR A 53 -5.12 -6.34 0.31
N GLY A 54 -4.72 -5.11 0.64
CA GLY A 54 -4.48 -4.74 2.02
C GLY A 54 -4.31 -3.24 2.27
N LYS A 55 -4.23 -2.90 3.55
CA LYS A 55 -3.90 -1.58 4.07
C LYS A 55 -2.69 -1.72 4.98
N MET A 56 -1.65 -0.94 4.70
CA MET A 56 -0.52 -0.75 5.59
C MET A 56 -0.66 0.60 6.29
N PHE A 57 -0.34 0.65 7.57
CA PHE A 57 -0.53 1.81 8.42
C PHE A 57 0.80 2.32 8.94
N TYR A 58 0.88 3.60 9.26
CA TYR A 58 1.96 4.17 10.06
C TYR A 58 1.77 3.78 11.53
N ILE A 59 2.84 3.97 12.32
CA ILE A 59 2.83 3.68 13.76
C ILE A 59 1.80 4.51 14.53
N ASP A 60 1.34 5.65 14.00
CA ASP A 60 0.30 6.52 14.57
C ASP A 60 -1.12 6.09 14.16
N GLY A 61 -1.26 5.02 13.38
CA GLY A 61 -2.53 4.44 12.94
C GLY A 61 -3.10 5.04 11.65
N LYS A 62 -2.47 6.05 11.05
CA LYS A 62 -2.90 6.55 9.74
C LYS A 62 -2.51 5.57 8.64
N ILE A 63 -3.29 5.54 7.56
CA ILE A 63 -2.98 4.70 6.40
C ILE A 63 -1.70 5.24 5.74
N ALA A 64 -0.71 4.37 5.54
CA ALA A 64 0.48 4.64 4.75
C ALA A 64 0.26 4.24 3.29
N TYR A 65 -0.37 3.10 3.07
CA TYR A 65 -0.69 2.57 1.75
C TYR A 65 -1.96 1.73 1.78
N GLN A 66 -2.75 1.81 0.71
CA GLN A 66 -3.88 0.92 0.46
C GLN A 66 -3.84 0.46 -1.00
N GLY A 67 -3.82 -0.84 -1.25
CA GLY A 67 -3.71 -1.38 -2.60
C GLY A 67 -3.36 -2.86 -2.59
N GLU A 68 -2.80 -3.31 -3.70
CA GLU A 68 -2.36 -4.68 -3.86
C GLU A 68 -0.93 -4.89 -3.32
N PHE A 69 -0.67 -6.11 -2.87
CA PHE A 69 0.61 -6.55 -2.36
C PHE A 69 1.01 -7.84 -3.05
N PHE A 70 2.30 -7.98 -3.31
CA PHE A 70 2.89 -9.24 -3.74
C PHE A 70 4.19 -9.46 -2.96
N ASN A 71 4.21 -10.52 -2.14
CA ASN A 71 5.37 -10.89 -1.34
C ASN A 71 5.90 -9.76 -0.43
N ASN A 72 5.01 -9.12 0.34
CA ASN A 72 5.28 -7.95 1.21
C ASN A 72 5.50 -6.61 0.49
N MET A 73 5.64 -6.61 -0.83
CA MET A 73 5.87 -5.38 -1.59
C MET A 73 4.56 -4.83 -2.12
N LYS A 74 4.43 -3.51 -2.17
CA LYS A 74 3.35 -2.83 -2.90
C LYS A 74 3.41 -3.24 -4.37
N HIS A 75 2.29 -3.61 -4.93
CA HIS A 75 2.16 -4.11 -6.30
C HIS A 75 0.81 -3.67 -6.87
N GLY A 76 0.56 -3.87 -8.16
CA GLY A 76 -0.73 -3.60 -8.79
C GLY A 76 -1.18 -2.16 -8.56
N VAL A 77 -2.48 -1.93 -8.40
CA VAL A 77 -3.02 -0.58 -8.18
C VAL A 77 -3.06 -0.25 -6.69
N GLY A 78 -2.64 0.96 -6.33
CA GLY A 78 -2.72 1.42 -4.95
C GLY A 78 -2.66 2.92 -4.75
N LYS A 79 -2.85 3.32 -3.49
CA LYS A 79 -2.80 4.70 -3.00
C LYS A 79 -1.76 4.80 -1.90
N LEU A 80 -0.89 5.81 -2.00
CA LEU A 80 0.18 6.10 -1.06
C LEU A 80 -0.09 7.44 -0.38
N TYR A 81 0.08 7.48 0.92
CA TYR A 81 -0.23 8.62 1.76
C TYR A 81 1.00 9.08 2.54
N THR A 82 1.00 10.34 2.99
CA THR A 82 1.97 10.83 3.99
C THR A 82 1.57 10.40 5.40
N VAL A 83 2.48 10.59 6.36
CA VAL A 83 2.20 10.44 7.80
C VAL A 83 1.14 11.43 8.32
N ASN A 84 0.73 12.43 7.54
CA ASN A 84 -0.39 13.31 7.91
C ASN A 84 -1.72 12.86 7.28
N GLY A 85 -1.71 11.77 6.50
CA GLY A 85 -2.88 11.25 5.79
C GLY A 85 -3.12 11.90 4.43
N THR A 86 -2.23 12.79 3.96
CA THR A 86 -2.33 13.41 2.63
C THR A 86 -2.04 12.37 1.56
N LEU A 87 -2.95 12.17 0.60
CA LEU A 87 -2.70 11.36 -0.58
C LEU A 87 -1.56 12.00 -1.40
N ILE A 88 -0.54 11.23 -1.74
CA ILE A 88 0.60 11.70 -2.55
C ILE A 88 0.74 10.97 -3.88
N TYR A 89 0.13 9.80 -4.01
CA TYR A 89 0.12 9.06 -5.26
C TYR A 89 -1.04 8.08 -5.31
N GLU A 90 -1.72 7.99 -6.45
CA GLU A 90 -2.59 6.88 -6.81
C GLU A 90 -2.19 6.36 -8.19
N GLY A 91 -2.01 5.05 -8.34
CA GLY A 91 -1.53 4.48 -9.60
C GLY A 91 -0.95 3.09 -9.42
N GLU A 92 -0.20 2.65 -10.42
CA GLU A 92 0.40 1.32 -10.44
C GLU A 92 1.72 1.26 -9.66
N PHE A 93 1.96 0.09 -9.06
CA PHE A 93 3.17 -0.25 -8.33
C PHE A 93 3.72 -1.58 -8.85
N LEU A 94 5.04 -1.67 -8.91
CA LEU A 94 5.74 -2.91 -9.20
C LEU A 94 6.89 -3.07 -8.20
N ASN A 95 6.76 -3.96 -7.22
CA ASN A 95 7.81 -4.22 -6.22
C ASN A 95 8.23 -2.95 -5.45
N ASP A 96 7.26 -2.32 -4.78
CA ASP A 96 7.41 -1.10 -3.96
C ASP A 96 7.69 0.21 -4.71
N VAL A 97 7.93 0.17 -6.03
CA VAL A 97 8.16 1.37 -6.83
C VAL A 97 6.92 1.75 -7.64
N LYS A 98 6.66 3.07 -7.77
CA LYS A 98 5.67 3.59 -8.72
C LYS A 98 6.07 3.14 -10.12
N HIS A 99 5.11 2.57 -10.83
CA HIS A 99 5.26 2.05 -12.19
C HIS A 99 3.97 2.36 -12.98
N GLY A 100 3.94 2.08 -14.28
CA GLY A 100 2.72 2.19 -15.08
C GLY A 100 2.12 3.60 -15.03
N TYR A 101 0.80 3.72 -15.11
CA TYR A 101 0.13 5.01 -15.05
C TYR A 101 -0.26 5.40 -13.62
N GLY A 102 -0.16 6.69 -13.31
CA GLY A 102 -0.60 7.22 -12.02
C GLY A 102 -0.76 8.73 -11.98
N ARG A 103 -1.27 9.20 -10.84
CA ARG A 103 -1.39 10.61 -10.46
C ARG A 103 -0.59 10.86 -9.20
N GLU A 104 0.17 11.93 -9.18
CA GLU A 104 0.92 12.41 -8.03
C GLU A 104 0.37 13.75 -7.56
N TYR A 105 0.34 13.93 -6.25
CA TYR A 105 -0.32 15.05 -5.60
C TYR A 105 0.69 15.86 -4.79
N SER A 106 0.50 17.17 -4.75
CA SER A 106 1.21 18.07 -3.85
C SER A 106 0.90 17.70 -2.40
N LYS A 107 1.93 17.61 -1.56
CA LYS A 107 1.78 17.36 -0.12
C LYS A 107 1.13 18.54 0.60
N ASP A 108 1.25 19.74 0.04
CA ASP A 108 0.85 21.00 0.67
C ASP A 108 -0.57 21.40 0.24
N THR A 109 -0.88 21.27 -1.06
CA THR A 109 -2.18 21.71 -1.61
C THR A 109 -3.14 20.55 -1.89
N GLY A 110 -2.65 19.31 -2.02
CA GLY A 110 -3.45 18.17 -2.46
C GLY A 110 -3.82 18.21 -3.95
N GLU A 111 -3.32 19.18 -4.71
CA GLU A 111 -3.55 19.28 -6.15
C GLU A 111 -2.71 18.26 -6.92
N VAL A 112 -3.19 17.83 -8.08
CA VAL A 112 -2.44 16.96 -8.99
C VAL A 112 -1.26 17.74 -9.57
N ILE A 113 -0.04 17.29 -9.30
CA ILE A 113 1.20 17.89 -9.83
C ILE A 113 1.81 17.10 -10.99
N TYR A 114 1.34 15.88 -11.21
CA TYR A 114 1.68 15.08 -12.38
C TYR A 114 0.64 13.99 -12.59
N GLN A 115 0.31 13.73 -13.85
CA GLN A 115 -0.44 12.56 -14.25
C GLN A 115 0.16 12.01 -15.55
N GLY A 116 0.64 10.77 -15.49
CA GLY A 116 1.38 10.17 -16.59
C GLY A 116 2.00 8.85 -16.21
N LYS A 117 2.97 8.41 -17.00
CA LYS A 117 3.63 7.12 -16.81
C LYS A 117 4.81 7.25 -15.84
N TYR A 118 5.02 6.22 -15.03
CA TYR A 118 6.15 6.07 -14.14
C TYR A 118 6.98 4.85 -14.51
N GLU A 119 8.29 4.99 -14.43
CA GLU A 119 9.24 3.89 -14.49
C GLU A 119 10.22 4.00 -13.32
N ASN A 120 10.21 3.02 -12.42
CA ASN A 120 11.09 2.96 -11.26
C ASN A 120 11.08 4.25 -10.41
N ASN A 121 9.87 4.70 -10.02
CA ASN A 121 9.60 5.96 -9.31
C ASN A 121 9.84 7.25 -10.10
N LYS A 122 10.36 7.19 -11.33
CA LYS A 122 10.62 8.38 -12.15
C LYS A 122 9.44 8.63 -13.07
N ARG A 123 9.05 9.90 -13.20
CA ARG A 123 8.09 10.35 -14.21
C ARG A 123 8.70 10.09 -15.58
N ASP A 124 7.97 9.42 -16.46
CA ASP A 124 8.29 9.38 -17.88
C ASP A 124 7.81 10.71 -18.49
N ILE A 125 8.76 11.61 -18.70
CA ILE A 125 8.49 12.96 -19.21
C ILE A 125 8.23 13.01 -20.71
N ASN A 126 8.41 11.88 -21.43
CA ASN A 126 8.10 11.77 -22.85
C ASN A 126 6.62 11.40 -23.11
N ILE A 127 5.84 11.24 -22.04
CA ILE A 127 4.41 10.96 -22.08
C ILE A 127 3.74 11.87 -21.04
N GLU A 128 3.81 13.17 -21.27
CA GLU A 128 3.19 14.14 -20.36
C GLU A 128 1.73 14.36 -20.76
N ILE A 129 0.79 13.99 -19.88
CA ILE A 129 -0.63 14.22 -20.12
C ILE A 129 -0.99 15.57 -19.51
N LYS A 130 -1.25 16.57 -20.36
CA LYS A 130 -1.71 17.88 -19.89
C LYS A 130 -3.19 17.84 -19.49
N TYR A 131 -3.49 18.52 -18.38
CA TYR A 131 -4.84 18.76 -17.89
C TYR A 131 -5.15 20.25 -17.81
N GLU A 132 -6.35 20.62 -18.22
CA GLU A 132 -6.95 21.93 -17.99
C GLU A 132 -8.35 21.70 -17.42
N ASN A 133 -8.69 22.33 -16.29
CA ASN A 133 -9.98 22.15 -15.60
C ASN A 133 -10.34 20.66 -15.36
N ASN A 134 -9.38 19.85 -14.92
CA ASN A 134 -9.53 18.39 -14.72
C ASN A 134 -9.91 17.59 -15.99
N LYS A 135 -9.76 18.17 -17.18
CA LYS A 135 -9.96 17.48 -18.47
C LYS A 135 -8.63 17.27 -19.17
N ARG A 136 -8.45 16.09 -19.75
CA ARG A 136 -7.29 15.74 -20.57
C ARG A 136 -7.32 16.57 -21.85
N ILE A 137 -6.23 17.28 -22.14
CA ILE A 137 -6.13 18.14 -23.34
C ILE A 137 -5.10 17.64 -24.36
N ALA A 138 -4.06 16.90 -23.97
CA ALA A 138 -3.06 16.35 -24.90
C ALA A 138 -2.22 15.22 -24.28
N ILE A 139 -1.57 14.41 -25.12
CA ILE A 139 -0.30 13.71 -24.81
C ILE A 139 0.78 14.47 -25.58
N ILE A 140 1.86 14.85 -24.91
CA ILE A 140 3.05 15.47 -25.53
C ILE A 140 4.24 14.55 -25.37
#